data_AF-A0A849VC99-F1
#
_entry.id   AF-A0A849VC99-F1
#
_cell.length_a   1.000
_cell.length_b   1.000
_cell.length_c   1.000
_cell.angle_alpha   90.00
_cell.angle_beta   90.00
_cell.angle_gamma   90.00
#
_symmetry.space_group_name_H-M   'P 1'
#
loop_
_entity.id
_entity.type
_entity.pdbx_description
1 polymer ?
#
loop_
_entity_poly.entity_id
_entity_poly.type
_entity_poly.pdbx_seq_one_letter_code
_entity_poly.pdbx_strand_id
1 'polypeptide(L)'
;MKKLLLTTIAGLISSASFSSLATPDLSSGYFSAQEVLEYGRTYQVVKEQLHNAGYELQGCEQNPVYYFAPPSEDVFLYAQAECYYSIPKDPSKYAFRTDYATVVVDIHYHQVNFLYHEGNVNVSYFTAY
;
A
#
# COMPACT_ATOMS: atom_id res chain seq x y z
N MET A 1 -35.75 -32.34 -45.18
CA MET A 1 -34.90 -32.41 -43.97
C MET A 1 -35.00 -31.05 -43.30
N LYS A 2 -35.93 -30.83 -42.37
CA LYS A 2 -35.83 -30.99 -40.91
C LYS A 2 -34.58 -30.32 -40.29
N LYS A 3 -34.88 -29.38 -39.38
CA LYS A 3 -34.08 -28.85 -38.25
C LYS A 3 -33.26 -27.59 -38.54
N LEU A 4 -33.15 -26.60 -37.67
CA LEU A 4 -33.87 -26.22 -36.44
C LEU A 4 -33.21 -24.89 -35.97
N LEU A 5 -34.04 -24.00 -35.43
CA LEU A 5 -33.80 -23.10 -34.30
C LEU A 5 -32.74 -21.98 -34.32
N LEU A 6 -33.29 -20.79 -34.10
CA LEU A 6 -32.76 -19.65 -33.37
C LEU A 6 -31.70 -20.02 -32.33
N THR A 7 -30.63 -19.23 -32.26
CA THR A 7 -29.93 -18.98 -30.99
C THR A 7 -29.71 -17.49 -30.81
N THR A 8 -30.41 -17.00 -29.79
CA THR A 8 -30.50 -15.63 -29.31
C THR A 8 -29.21 -15.21 -28.61
N ILE A 9 -28.90 -13.93 -28.74
CA ILE A 9 -27.88 -13.19 -27.99
C ILE A 9 -28.12 -13.32 -26.48
N ALA A 10 -27.08 -13.62 -25.71
CA ALA A 10 -27.00 -13.32 -24.28
C ALA A 10 -25.53 -13.23 -23.83
N GLY A 11 -24.81 -12.24 -24.38
CA GLY A 11 -23.61 -11.72 -23.73
C GLY A 11 -24.05 -10.75 -22.65
N LEU A 12 -23.92 -11.15 -21.38
CA LEU A 12 -23.98 -10.30 -20.18
C LEU A 12 -23.45 -11.15 -19.03
N ILE A 13 -22.13 -11.24 -18.89
CA ILE A 13 -21.54 -11.59 -17.60
C ILE A 13 -21.43 -10.26 -16.87
N SER A 14 -22.38 -10.09 -15.96
CA SER A 14 -22.50 -8.98 -15.04
C SER A 14 -21.15 -8.66 -14.41
N SER A 15 -20.77 -7.40 -14.53
CA SER A 15 -19.71 -6.74 -13.77
C SER A 15 -19.76 -7.18 -12.31
N ALA A 16 -18.65 -7.74 -11.82
CA ALA A 16 -18.45 -7.98 -10.41
C ALA A 16 -18.65 -6.66 -9.67
N SER A 17 -19.65 -6.61 -8.78
CA SER A 17 -19.81 -5.54 -7.82
C SER A 17 -18.63 -5.59 -6.86
N PHE A 18 -17.65 -4.71 -7.07
CA PHE A 18 -16.72 -4.40 -5.99
C PHE A 18 -17.51 -3.60 -4.96
N SER A 19 -17.63 -4.18 -3.78
CA SER A 19 -18.11 -3.55 -2.56
C SER A 19 -17.62 -2.11 -2.50
N SER A 20 -18.52 -1.16 -2.26
CA SER A 20 -18.11 0.19 -1.90
C SER A 20 -17.36 0.11 -0.58
N LEU A 21 -16.04 -0.06 -0.64
CA LEU A 21 -15.14 0.41 0.40
C LEU A 21 -15.51 1.89 0.53
N ALA A 22 -16.01 2.27 1.70
CA ALA A 22 -16.29 3.67 2.01
C ALA A 22 -15.07 4.47 1.54
N THR A 23 -15.26 5.30 0.53
CA THR A 23 -14.16 6.13 0.00
C THR A 23 -13.77 7.06 1.13
N PRO A 24 -12.57 6.91 1.74
CA PRO A 24 -12.13 7.92 2.66
C PRO A 24 -12.05 9.21 1.84
N ASP A 25 -12.68 10.28 2.31
CA ASP A 25 -12.56 11.60 1.68
C ASP A 25 -11.18 12.15 2.06
N LEU A 26 -10.18 11.73 1.28
CA LEU A 26 -8.76 12.04 1.43
C LEU A 26 -8.40 13.43 0.89
N SER A 27 -9.37 14.23 0.50
CA SER A 27 -9.12 15.53 -0.14
C SER A 27 -8.47 16.56 0.79
N SER A 28 -8.41 16.30 2.10
CA SER A 28 -7.79 17.18 3.11
C SER A 28 -6.62 16.55 3.91
N GLY A 29 -6.38 15.23 3.83
CA GLY A 29 -5.36 14.50 4.60
C GLY A 29 -5.95 13.44 5.54
N TYR A 30 -5.13 12.90 6.44
CA TYR A 30 -5.45 11.82 7.38
C TYR A 30 -5.33 12.33 8.82
N PHE A 31 -6.06 11.77 9.79
CA PHE A 31 -6.02 12.19 11.20
C PHE A 31 -4.83 11.63 11.96
N SER A 32 -4.18 10.60 11.43
CA SER A 32 -2.98 10.03 12.05
C SER A 32 -1.97 9.53 11.02
N ALA A 33 -0.71 9.42 11.43
CA ALA A 33 0.34 8.74 10.67
C ALA A 33 -0.02 7.29 10.34
N GLN A 34 -0.76 6.60 11.23
CA GLN A 34 -1.21 5.22 11.00
C GLN A 34 -2.20 5.13 9.84
N GLU A 35 -3.13 6.08 9.75
CA GLU A 35 -4.09 6.14 8.64
C GLU A 35 -3.41 6.41 7.29
N VAL A 36 -2.27 7.10 7.27
CA VAL A 36 -1.46 7.22 6.05
C VAL A 36 -1.00 5.84 5.56
N LEU A 37 -0.63 4.92 6.45
CA LEU A 37 -0.24 3.56 6.06
C LEU A 37 -1.45 2.66 5.74
N GLU A 38 -2.62 2.95 6.30
CA GLU A 38 -3.82 2.15 6.05
C GLU A 38 -4.53 2.55 4.76
N TYR A 39 -4.52 3.84 4.42
CA TYR A 39 -5.32 4.43 3.35
C TYR A 39 -4.49 5.27 2.36
N GLY A 40 -3.18 5.39 2.55
CA GLY A 40 -2.23 6.02 1.63
C GLY A 40 -2.31 5.39 0.25
N ARG A 41 -2.70 6.19 -0.75
CA ARG A 41 -3.03 5.67 -2.08
C ARG A 41 -1.82 5.01 -2.73
N THR A 42 -0.64 5.64 -2.63
CA THR A 42 0.58 5.15 -3.27
C THR A 42 1.07 3.89 -2.58
N TYR A 43 1.06 3.89 -1.24
CA TYR A 43 1.45 2.74 -0.45
C TYR A 43 0.51 1.55 -0.65
N GLN A 44 -0.81 1.75 -0.75
CA GLN A 44 -1.73 0.65 -1.07
C GLN A 44 -1.44 0.01 -2.42
N VAL A 45 -1.11 0.81 -3.45
CA VAL A 45 -0.70 0.28 -4.77
C VAL A 45 0.58 -0.54 -4.66
N VAL A 46 1.59 -0.04 -3.94
CA VAL A 46 2.86 -0.76 -3.72
C VAL A 46 2.62 -2.06 -2.95
N LYS A 47 1.80 -2.03 -1.90
CA LYS A 47 1.44 -3.20 -1.09
C LYS A 47 0.74 -4.27 -1.94
N GLU A 48 -0.18 -3.88 -2.82
CA GLU A 48 -0.85 -4.79 -3.74
C GLU A 48 0.14 -5.39 -4.76
N GLN A 49 1.05 -4.59 -5.31
CA GLN A 49 2.10 -5.08 -6.22
C GLN A 49 3.03 -6.09 -5.54
N LEU A 50 3.46 -5.82 -4.31
CA LEU A 50 4.29 -6.73 -3.52
C LEU A 50 3.54 -8.03 -3.23
N HIS A 51 2.27 -7.94 -2.81
CA HIS A 51 1.43 -9.11 -2.58
C HIS A 51 1.28 -9.98 -3.83
N ASN A 52 1.00 -9.37 -4.98
CA ASN A 52 0.89 -10.06 -6.26
C ASN A 52 2.22 -10.70 -6.71
N ALA A 53 3.36 -10.18 -6.24
CA ALA A 53 4.69 -10.75 -6.46
C ALA A 53 5.08 -11.83 -5.42
N GLY A 54 4.20 -12.17 -4.48
CA GLY A 54 4.42 -13.22 -3.47
C GLY A 54 5.15 -12.74 -2.21
N TYR A 55 5.32 -11.43 -2.04
CA TYR A 55 5.86 -10.86 -0.80
C TYR A 55 4.78 -10.75 0.26
N GLU A 56 5.13 -11.09 1.50
CA GLU A 56 4.28 -10.95 2.68
C GLU A 56 4.87 -9.90 3.63
N LEU A 57 4.00 -9.06 4.19
CA LEU A 57 4.38 -8.06 5.19
C LEU A 57 4.85 -8.76 6.46
N GLN A 58 6.05 -8.45 6.91
CA GLN A 58 6.64 -8.94 8.15
C GLN A 58 6.40 -7.97 9.31
N GLY A 59 6.43 -6.67 9.04
CA GLY A 59 6.19 -5.62 10.02
C GLY A 59 6.42 -4.23 9.45
N CYS A 60 5.93 -3.22 10.15
CA CYS A 60 6.19 -1.82 9.85
C CYS A 60 6.63 -1.10 11.13
N GLU A 61 7.66 -0.29 11.01
CA GLU A 61 8.13 0.58 12.09
C GLU A 61 7.94 2.04 11.68
N GLN A 62 7.44 2.88 12.58
CA GLN A 62 7.32 4.32 12.35
C GLN A 62 8.40 5.04 13.14
N ASN A 63 9.23 5.79 12.43
CA ASN A 63 10.34 6.58 12.95
C ASN A 63 9.97 8.06 12.91
N PRO A 64 9.54 8.67 14.03
CA PRO A 64 9.24 10.09 14.08
C PRO A 64 10.50 10.93 13.88
N VAL A 65 10.37 12.06 13.18
CA VAL A 65 11.46 13.02 12.99
C VAL A 65 11.49 13.98 14.18
N TYR A 66 12.60 13.96 14.91
CA TYR A 66 12.80 14.84 16.05
C TYR A 66 13.43 16.16 15.62
N TYR A 67 12.64 17.23 15.67
CA TYR A 67 13.12 18.59 15.46
C TYR A 67 13.53 19.24 16.78
N PHE A 68 14.64 19.98 16.77
CA PHE A 68 15.10 20.74 17.93
C PHE A 68 14.15 21.91 18.29
N ALA A 69 13.43 22.44 17.31
CA ALA A 69 12.39 23.45 17.46
C ALA A 69 11.25 23.16 16.46
N PRO A 70 10.02 23.66 16.69
CA PRO A 70 8.93 23.51 15.74
C PRO A 70 9.33 24.03 14.34
N PRO A 71 9.14 23.24 13.27
CA PRO A 71 9.40 23.69 11.90
C PRO A 71 8.58 24.95 11.57
N SER A 72 9.18 25.86 10.80
CA SER A 72 8.53 27.10 10.36
C SER A 72 7.60 26.90 9.15
N GLU A 73 7.74 25.78 8.47
CA GLU A 73 6.97 25.39 7.30
C GLU A 73 5.56 24.91 7.70
N ASP A 74 4.56 25.31 6.92
CA ASP A 74 3.17 24.85 7.10
C ASP A 74 3.03 23.34 6.95
N VAL A 75 3.93 22.70 6.18
CA VAL A 75 4.00 21.27 5.96
C VAL A 75 5.44 20.80 6.17
N PHE A 76 5.64 19.79 7.03
CA PHE A 76 6.95 19.23 7.30
C PHE A 76 6.92 17.70 7.43
N LEU A 77 8.08 17.05 7.29
CA LEU A 77 8.22 15.61 7.46
C LEU A 77 8.04 15.23 8.93
N TYR A 78 6.94 14.57 9.26
CA TYR A 78 6.61 14.19 10.62
C TYR A 78 7.26 12.87 11.03
N ALA A 79 7.20 11.87 10.15
CA ALA A 79 7.75 10.55 10.40
C ALA A 79 8.11 9.86 9.09
N GLN A 80 8.92 8.81 9.17
CA GLN A 80 9.09 7.83 8.10
C GLN A 80 8.62 6.48 8.60
N ALA A 81 7.79 5.80 7.83
CA ALA A 81 7.44 4.41 8.09
C ALA A 81 8.28 3.48 7.22
N GLU A 82 8.90 2.48 7.84
CA GLU A 82 9.68 1.45 7.17
C GLU A 82 8.96 0.10 7.31
N CYS A 83 8.43 -0.40 6.20
CA CYS A 83 7.70 -1.65 6.13
C CYS A 83 8.56 -2.73 5.45
N TYR A 84 8.72 -3.86 6.14
CA TYR A 84 9.54 -4.98 5.71
C TYR A 84 8.68 -6.10 5.16
N TYR A 85 9.09 -6.62 4.01
CA TYR A 85 8.42 -7.69 3.31
C TYR A 85 9.41 -8.80 2.97
N SER A 86 8.94 -10.04 2.94
CA SER A 86 9.72 -11.17 2.46
C SER A 86 8.85 -12.19 1.77
N ILE A 87 9.41 -12.92 0.81
CA ILE A 87 8.75 -14.11 0.26
C ILE A 87 8.88 -15.24 1.29
N PRO A 88 7.77 -15.83 1.77
CA PRO A 88 7.83 -16.93 2.73
C PRO A 88 8.61 -18.10 2.12
N LYS A 89 9.48 -18.72 2.93
CA LYS A 89 10.22 -19.91 2.51
C LYS A 89 9.24 -21.06 2.32
N ASP A 90 9.29 -21.72 1.17
CA ASP A 90 8.59 -22.98 0.95
C ASP A 90 9.23 -24.06 1.86
N PRO A 91 8.53 -24.56 2.90
CA PRO A 91 9.11 -25.53 3.82
C PRO A 91 9.42 -26.88 3.16
N SER A 92 8.88 -27.13 1.95
CA SER A 92 9.16 -28.34 1.16
C SER A 92 10.38 -28.22 0.25
N LYS A 93 10.95 -27.01 0.13
CA LYS A 93 12.15 -26.73 -0.66
C LYS A 93 13.22 -26.14 0.24
N TYR A 94 14.41 -26.74 0.25
CA TYR A 94 15.59 -26.12 0.86
C TYR A 94 16.02 -24.90 0.02
N ALA A 95 15.35 -23.78 0.22
CA ALA A 95 15.70 -22.50 -0.38
C ALA A 95 16.62 -21.73 0.57
N PHE A 96 17.91 -21.72 0.25
CA PHE A 96 18.90 -20.84 0.90
C PHE A 96 18.71 -19.37 0.50
N ARG A 97 17.97 -19.12 -0.58
CA ARG A 97 17.63 -17.79 -1.07
C ARG A 97 16.38 -17.25 -0.39
N THR A 98 16.43 -16.01 0.12
CA THR A 98 15.24 -15.26 0.55
C THR A 98 15.25 -13.89 -0.08
N ASP A 99 14.15 -13.56 -0.74
CA ASP A 99 13.92 -12.25 -1.35
C ASP A 99 13.13 -11.38 -0.38
N TYR A 100 13.59 -10.14 -0.23
CA TYR A 100 13.05 -9.16 0.67
C TYR A 100 12.76 -7.86 -0.07
N ALA A 101 11.79 -7.12 0.43
CA ALA A 101 11.53 -5.75 0.01
C ALA A 101 11.36 -4.86 1.24
N THR A 102 11.86 -3.64 1.16
CA THR A 102 11.63 -2.58 2.15
C THR A 102 10.89 -1.46 1.46
N VAL A 103 9.78 -1.02 2.05
CA VAL A 103 9.01 0.14 1.61
C VAL A 103 9.17 1.24 2.64
N VAL A 104 9.68 2.39 2.21
CA VAL A 104 9.81 3.59 3.03
C VAL A 104 8.74 4.58 2.61
N VAL A 105 7.88 4.98 3.56
CA VAL A 105 6.79 5.94 3.35
C VAL A 105 7.09 7.19 4.16
N ASP A 106 7.30 8.33 3.49
CA ASP A 106 7.35 9.62 4.14
C ASP A 106 5.96 10.02 4.60
N ILE A 107 5.83 10.48 5.84
CA ILE A 107 4.58 10.97 6.41
C ILE A 107 4.78 12.42 6.76
N HIS A 108 4.04 13.30 6.10
CA HIS A 108 4.08 14.73 6.34
C HIS A 108 2.94 15.16 7.25
N TYR A 109 3.14 16.25 7.98
CA TYR A 109 2.13 16.88 8.81
C TYR A 109 1.90 18.33 8.38
N HIS A 110 0.63 18.69 8.21
CA HIS A 110 0.20 20.03 7.86
C HIS A 110 -0.28 20.77 9.11
N GLN A 111 0.46 21.79 9.53
CA GLN A 111 0.23 22.52 10.79
C GLN A 111 -1.10 23.27 10.81
N VAL A 112 -1.48 23.91 9.70
CA VAL A 112 -2.72 24.72 9.62
C VAL A 112 -3.98 23.88 9.78
N ASN A 113 -4.01 22.69 9.17
CA ASN A 113 -5.20 21.84 9.12
C ASN A 113 -5.15 20.69 10.13
N PHE A 114 -4.02 20.48 10.81
CA PHE A 114 -3.77 19.41 11.77
C PHE A 114 -3.94 17.99 11.18
N LEU A 115 -3.59 17.82 9.91
CA LEU A 115 -3.74 16.57 9.17
C LEU A 115 -2.39 16.06 8.67
N TYR A 116 -2.30 14.74 8.53
CA TYR A 116 -1.17 14.02 7.96
C TYR A 116 -1.41 13.76 6.48
N HIS A 117 -0.35 13.55 5.71
CA HIS A 117 -0.49 13.07 4.34
C HIS A 117 0.70 12.20 3.92
N GLU A 118 0.41 11.34 2.95
CA GLU A 118 1.43 10.54 2.27
C GLU A 118 2.39 11.46 1.52
N GLY A 119 3.68 11.23 1.71
CA GLY A 119 4.77 11.84 0.95
C GLY A 119 5.29 10.86 -0.11
N ASN A 120 6.61 10.75 -0.20
CA ASN A 120 7.22 9.78 -1.10
C ASN A 120 7.05 8.36 -0.58
N VAL A 121 6.88 7.41 -1.51
CA VAL A 121 6.88 5.97 -1.23
C VAL A 121 8.00 5.35 -2.06
N ASN A 122 9.04 4.87 -1.38
CA ASN A 122 10.22 4.29 -2.01
C ASN A 122 10.29 2.80 -1.73
N VAL A 123 10.58 2.00 -2.75
CA VAL A 123 10.69 0.53 -2.64
C VAL A 123 12.12 0.12 -2.95
N SER A 124 12.70 -0.69 -2.07
CA SER A 124 14.01 -1.31 -2.25
C SER A 124 13.89 -2.82 -2.16
N TYR A 125 14.66 -3.54 -2.98
CA TYR A 125 14.66 -5.00 -3.02
C TYR A 125 16.05 -5.54 -2.69
N PHE A 126 16.11 -6.65 -1.95
CA PHE A 126 17.37 -7.34 -1.69
C PHE A 126 17.17 -8.85 -1.60
N THR A 127 18.22 -9.60 -1.91
CA THR A 127 18.24 -11.07 -1.82
C THR A 127 19.35 -11.49 -0.86
N ALA A 128 19.03 -12.34 0.11
CA ALA A 128 20.02 -13.03 0.95
C ALA A 128 20.22 -14.49 0.48
N TYR A 129 21.43 -15.02 0.68
CA TYR A 129 21.86 -16.37 0.29
C TYR A 129 22.42 -17.16 1.48
#